data_AF-A0A6C0BSN9-F1
#
_entry.id   AF-A0A6C0BSN9-F1
#
_cell.length_a   1.000
_cell.length_b   1.000
_cell.length_c   1.000
_cell.angle_alpha   90.00
_cell.angle_beta   90.00
_cell.angle_gamma   90.00
#
_symmetry.space_group_name_H-M   'P 1'
#
loop_
_entity.id
_entity.type
_entity.pdbx_description
1 polymer ?
#
loop_
_entity_poly.entity_id
_entity_poly.type
_entity_poly.pdbx_seq_one_letter_code
_entity_poly.pdbx_strand_id
1 'polypeptide(L)' 'MKVLEKRLEECMNIRFQLKNVGIENQYALELQPLFDIMNSFIREGTSASGSLSIDSDYFSKIDYMFTCNDSRNSYCNIVR' A
#
# COMPACT_ATOMS: atom_id res chain seq x y z
N MET A 1 19.92 -9.89 3.48
CA MET A 1 18.54 -9.61 3.95
C MET A 1 17.62 -10.69 3.42
N LYS A 2 16.73 -11.25 4.23
CA LYS A 2 15.76 -12.25 3.76
C LYS A 2 14.68 -11.52 2.93
N VAL A 3 14.21 -12.11 1.83
CA VAL A 3 13.19 -11.52 0.93
C VAL A 3 11.93 -11.09 1.69
N LEU A 4 11.58 -11.78 2.78
CA LEU A 4 10.48 -11.41 3.67
C LEU A 4 10.72 -10.08 4.41
N GLU A 5 11.93 -9.85 4.92
CA GLU A 5 12.29 -8.63 5.67
C GLU A 5 12.18 -7.39 4.77
N LYS A 6 12.65 -7.49 3.52
CA LYS A 6 12.54 -6.41 2.53
C LYS A 6 11.09 -6.03 2.25
N ARG A 7 10.23 -7.03 2.02
CA ARG A 7 8.80 -6.79 1.76
C ARG A 7 8.09 -6.18 2.97
N LEU A 8 8.42 -6.64 4.17
CA LEU A 8 7.89 -6.07 5.41
C LEU A 8 8.30 -4.60 5.56
N GLU A 9 9.57 -4.28 5.31
CA GLU A 9 10.10 -2.92 5.35
C GLU A 9 9.39 -2.01 4.33
N GLU A 10 9.24 -2.45 3.08
CA GLU A 10 8.51 -1.71 2.05
C GLU A 10 7.06 -1.41 2.46
N CYS A 11 6.35 -2.42 2.96
CA CYS A 11 4.98 -2.23 3.43
C CYS A 11 4.89 -1.33 4.67
N MET A 12 5.84 -1.42 5.61
CA MET A 12 5.87 -0.54 6.77
C MET A 12 6.10 0.92 6.38
N ASN A 13 7.00 1.17 5.43
CA ASN A 13 7.26 2.51 4.91
C ASN A 13 6.01 3.12 4.26
N ILE A 14 5.28 2.34 3.47
CA ILE A 14 3.99 2.75 2.88
C ILE A 14 2.97 3.08 3.97
N ARG A 15 2.82 2.23 4.99
CA ARG A 15 1.88 2.50 6.10
C ARG A 15 2.23 3.80 6.83
N PHE A 16 3.51 4.02 7.09
CA PHE A 16 3.98 5.25 7.73
C PHE A 16 3.66 6.50 6.90
N GLN A 17 3.79 6.43 5.57
CA GLN A 17 3.39 7.51 4.67
C GLN A 17 1.88 7.80 4.76
N LEU A 18 1.04 6.77 4.69
CA LEU A 18 -0.42 6.91 4.80
C LEU A 18 -0.84 7.50 6.15
N LYS A 19 -0.17 7.10 7.23
CA LYS A 19 -0.36 7.65 8.57
C LYS A 19 0.03 9.12 8.66
N ASN A 20 1.17 9.50 8.09
CA ASN A 20 1.66 10.88 8.12
C ASN A 20 0.77 11.84 7.34
N VAL A 21 0.13 11.36 6.26
CA VAL A 21 -0.87 12.15 5.52
C VAL A 21 -2.22 12.19 6.25
N GLY A 22 -2.40 11.39 7.30
CA GLY A 22 -3.61 11.34 8.13
C GLY A 22 -4.71 10.42 7.59
N ILE A 23 -4.50 9.80 6.41
CA ILE A 23 -5.50 8.97 5.74
C ILE A 23 -5.74 7.67 6.52
N GLU A 24 -4.69 7.07 7.09
CA GLU A 24 -4.85 5.82 7.86
C GLU A 24 -5.80 5.98 9.05
N ASN A 25 -5.83 7.15 9.69
CA ASN A 25 -6.71 7.39 10.84
C ASN A 25 -8.14 7.74 10.41
N GLN A 26 -8.31 8.41 9.27
CA GLN A 26 -9.59 8.93 8.79
C GLN A 26 -10.39 7.89 8.00
N TYR A 27 -9.70 7.05 7.22
CA TYR A 27 -10.30 6.14 6.24
C TYR A 27 -9.85 4.69 6.44
N ALA A 28 -9.72 4.28 7.70
CA ALA A 28 -9.18 2.96 8.05
C ALA A 28 -9.97 1.80 7.41
N LEU A 29 -11.29 1.94 7.29
CA LEU A 29 -12.16 0.92 6.71
C LEU A 29 -11.98 0.83 5.19
N GLU A 30 -11.90 1.98 4.53
CA GLU A 30 -11.72 2.10 3.09
C GLU A 30 -10.34 1.62 2.65
N LEU A 31 -9.33 1.75 3.52
CA LEU A 31 -7.98 1.23 3.30
C LEU A 31 -7.85 -0.29 3.54
N GLN A 32 -8.84 -0.95 4.13
CA GLN A 32 -8.76 -2.38 4.45
C GLN A 32 -8.34 -3.26 3.25
N PRO A 33 -8.88 -3.05 2.02
CA PRO A 33 -8.45 -3.81 0.84
C PRO A 33 -6.95 -3.63 0.53
N LEU A 34 -6.40 -2.42 0.73
CA LEU A 34 -4.97 -2.17 0.54
C LEU A 34 -4.13 -2.93 1.56
N PHE A 35 -4.57 -2.98 2.82
CA PHE A 35 -3.88 -3.73 3.88
C PHE A 35 -3.92 -5.24 3.64
N ASP A 36 -5.02 -5.76 3.11
CA ASP A 36 -5.12 -7.18 2.73
C ASP A 36 -4.14 -7.51 1.60
N ILE A 37 -4.03 -6.64 0.59
CA ILE A 37 -3.04 -6.78 -0.49
C ILE A 37 -1.60 -6.73 0.06
N MET A 38 -1.31 -5.80 0.97
CA MET A 38 0.00 -5.72 1.63
C MET A 38 0.32 -7.01 2.39
N ASN A 39 -0.64 -7.56 3.12
CA ASN A 39 -0.47 -8.82 3.85
C ASN A 39 -0.17 -9.99 2.91
N SER A 40 -0.89 -10.10 1.80
CA SER A 40 -0.60 -11.10 0.76
C SER A 40 0.78 -10.91 0.13
N PHE A 41 1.17 -9.67 -0.16
CA PHE A 41 2.52 -9.38 -0.68
C PHE A 41 3.63 -9.80 0.29
N ILE A 42 3.49 -9.47 1.57
CA ILE A 42 4.47 -9.84 2.62
C ILE A 42 4.54 -11.37 2.75
N ARG A 43 3.41 -12.07 2.87
CA ARG A 43 3.37 -13.50 3.16
C ARG A 43 3.73 -14.35 1.94
N GLU A 44 3.08 -14.08 0.81
CA GLU A 44 3.07 -14.95 -0.36
C GLU A 44 3.99 -14.45 -1.47
N GLY A 45 4.31 -13.15 -1.49
CA GLY A 45 5.10 -12.56 -2.59
C GLY A 45 4.27 -12.33 -3.84
N THR A 46 2.97 -12.18 -3.67
CA THR A 46 2.04 -11.90 -4.75
C THR A 46 2.18 -10.44 -5.16
N SER A 47 2.68 -10.20 -6.37
CA SER A 47 2.71 -8.84 -6.93
C SER A 47 1.29 -8.39 -7.27
N ALA A 48 0.99 -7.11 -7.02
CA ALA A 48 -0.33 -6.55 -7.23
C ALA A 48 -0.22 -5.06 -7.55
N SER A 49 -1.03 -4.57 -8.46
CA SER A 49 -1.11 -3.14 -8.77
C SER A 49 -2.54 -2.74 -9.03
N GLY A 50 -2.88 -1.50 -8.71
CA GLY A 50 -4.23 -1.01 -8.93
C GLY A 50 -4.46 0.32 -8.27
N SER A 51 -5.72 0.55 -7.98
CA SER A 51 -6.29 1.84 -7.67
C SER A 51 -7.41 1.68 -6.65
N LEU A 52 -7.32 2.35 -5.52
CA LEU A 52 -8.33 2.31 -4.46
C LEU A 52 -8.95 3.70 -4.28
N SER A 53 -10.27 3.80 -4.32
CA SER A 53 -10.98 5.07 -4.03
C SER A 53 -11.27 5.12 -2.54
N ILE A 54 -10.85 6.19 -1.86
CA ILE A 54 -10.93 6.31 -0.39
C ILE A 54 -12.00 7.30 0.08
N ASP A 55 -12.52 8.14 -0.82
CA ASP A 55 -13.56 9.13 -0.50
C ASP A 55 -14.49 9.32 -1.71
N SER A 56 -15.79 9.28 -1.47
CA SER A 56 -16.84 9.54 -2.47
C SER A 56 -17.01 11.03 -2.79
N ASP A 57 -16.59 11.92 -1.88
CA ASP A 57 -16.94 13.35 -1.92
C ASP A 57 -15.76 14.22 -2.41
N TYR A 58 -14.50 13.81 -2.18
CA TYR A 58 -13.29 14.52 -2.62
C TYR A 58 -12.37 13.74 -3.58
N PHE A 59 -12.83 12.59 -4.12
CA PHE A 59 -12.11 11.77 -5.12
C PHE A 59 -10.60 11.57 -4.84
N SER A 60 -10.26 11.30 -3.58
CA SER A 60 -8.91 10.83 -3.29
C SER A 60 -8.79 9.37 -3.75
N LYS A 61 -7.77 9.09 -4.54
CA LYS A 61 -7.46 7.77 -5.08
C LYS A 61 -6.06 7.36 -4.66
N ILE A 62 -5.87 6.12 -4.23
CA ILE A 62 -4.55 5.55 -3.98
C ILE A 62 -4.19 4.64 -5.15
N ASP A 63 -3.18 5.06 -5.91
CA ASP A 63 -2.54 4.19 -6.89
C ASP A 63 -1.41 3.43 -6.22
N TYR A 64 -1.47 2.10 -6.27
CA TYR A 64 -0.50 1.23 -5.60
C TYR A 64 0.15 0.24 -6.57
N MET A 65 1.37 -0.15 -6.25
CA MET A 65 2.10 -1.24 -6.89
C MET A 65 2.95 -1.95 -5.85
N PHE A 66 2.74 -3.24 -5.67
CA PHE A 66 3.57 -4.17 -4.93
C PHE A 66 4.22 -5.13 -5.91
N THR A 67 5.54 -5.28 -5.85
CA THR A 67 6.30 -5.99 -6.87
C THR A 67 7.41 -6.84 -6.26
N CYS A 68 7.54 -8.08 -6.73
CA CYS A 68 8.68 -8.94 -6.41
C CYS A 68 9.84 -8.80 -7.41
N ASN A 69 9.70 -7.92 -8.40
CA ASN A 69 10.80 -7.60 -9.30
C ASN A 69 11.85 -6.76 -8.58
N ASP A 70 13.05 -7.32 -8.36
CA ASP A 70 14.16 -6.63 -7.67
C ASP A 70 14.62 -5.33 -8.33
N SER A 71 14.26 -5.09 -9.60
CA SER A 71 14.55 -3.84 -10.32
C SER A 71 13.51 -2.73 -10.10
N ARG A 72 12.45 -2.99 -9.31
CA ARG A 72 11.36 -2.04 -9.04
C ARG A 72 11.04 -2.05 -7.54
N ASN A 73 10.71 -0.88 -7.00
CA ASN A 73 10.24 -0.76 -5.61
C ASN A 73 8.72 -0.71 -5.57
N SER A 74 8.15 -1.27 -4.50
CA SER A 74 6.72 -1.10 -4.21
C SER A 74 6.42 0.35 -3.82
N TYR A 75 5.23 0.85 -4.15
CA TYR A 75 4.80 2.21 -3.84
C TYR A 75 3.28 2.31 -3.62
N CYS A 76 2.86 3.39 -2.95
CA CYS A 76 1.49 3.90 -2.91
C CYS A 76 1.52 5.42 -3.09
N ASN A 77 0.76 5.93 -4.07
CA ASN A 77 0.63 7.35 -4.36
C ASN A 77 -0.80 7.79 -4.13
N ILE A 78 -0.98 8.87 -3.36
CA ILE A 78 -2.27 9.50 -3.15
C ILE A 78 -2.45 10.54 -4.26
N VAL A 79 -3.47 10.33 -5.09
CA VAL A 79 -3.92 11.23 -6.14
C VAL A 79 -5.14 11.99 -5.60
N ARG A 80 -5.09 13.32 -5.71
CA ARG A 80 -6.18 14.24 -5.35
C ARG A 80 -6.78 14.87 -6.60
#